data_AF-A0A661AB18-F1
#
_entry.id   AF-A0A661AB18-F1
#
_cell.length_a   1.000
_cell.length_b   1.000
_cell.length_c   1.000
_cell.angle_alpha   90.00
_cell.angle_beta   90.00
_cell.angle_gamma   90.00
#
_symmetry.space_group_name_H-M   'P 1'
#
loop_
_entity.id
_entity.type
_entity.pdbx_description
1 polymer ?
#
loop_
_entity_poly.entity_id
_entity_poly.type
_entity_poly.pdbx_seq_one_letter_code
_entity_poly.pdbx_strand_id
1 'polypeptide(L)'
;MGYPVVDLHCDTLTRLLSPFNRKLHVTGKRLVRGGVRIQVFALFVPGKRIKQARRTALYEHDLLERISRDWGLYIARKPEEILQENLVAVPAIEGGEIIEKNEDFYTFERLGIRYITVVWNRQNRFGDPALSPAPVHNGLSEEGRWLVKEMERFKILPDVSHASEKTFWDIVDTAHGPVIA
;
A
#
# COMPACT_ATOMS: atom_id res chain seq x y z
N MET A 1 14.31 -24.68 13.00
CA MET A 1 13.40 -24.04 12.04
C MET A 1 13.34 -22.56 12.40
N GLY A 2 13.61 -21.67 11.45
CA GLY A 2 13.50 -20.22 11.67
C GLY A 2 12.03 -19.77 11.66
N TYR A 3 11.73 -18.65 12.32
CA TYR A 3 10.43 -18.01 12.19
C TYR A 3 10.19 -17.56 10.74
N PRO A 4 8.97 -17.68 10.22
CA PRO A 4 8.66 -17.19 8.89
C PRO A 4 8.81 -15.67 8.82
N VAL A 5 9.41 -15.15 7.73
CA VAL A 5 9.53 -13.71 7.52
C VAL A 5 8.23 -13.17 6.90
N VAL A 6 7.74 -12.07 7.46
CA VAL A 6 6.65 -11.26 6.91
C VAL A 6 7.23 -9.90 6.56
N ASP A 7 7.22 -9.57 5.26
CA ASP A 7 7.69 -8.29 4.77
C ASP A 7 6.50 -7.44 4.34
N LEU A 8 6.35 -6.26 4.95
CA LEU A 8 5.15 -5.43 4.82
C LEU A 8 5.21 -4.45 3.66
N HIS A 9 6.29 -4.42 2.87
CA HIS A 9 6.35 -3.49 1.74
C HIS A 9 7.39 -3.89 0.68
N CYS A 10 7.01 -3.92 -0.60
CA CYS A 10 7.97 -3.89 -1.71
C CYS A 10 7.45 -3.19 -2.98
N ASP A 11 8.36 -2.50 -3.68
CA ASP A 11 8.10 -1.77 -4.94
C ASP A 11 8.21 -2.63 -6.21
N THR A 12 8.03 -3.95 -6.09
CA THR A 12 8.31 -4.87 -7.20
C THR A 12 7.45 -4.57 -8.43
N LEU A 13 6.20 -4.17 -8.22
CA LEU A 13 5.24 -3.86 -9.29
C LEU A 13 5.68 -2.62 -10.07
N THR A 14 5.93 -1.51 -9.40
CA THR A 14 6.45 -0.29 -10.03
C THR A 14 7.79 -0.56 -10.73
N ARG A 15 8.67 -1.37 -10.13
CA ARG A 15 9.96 -1.75 -10.75
C ARG A 15 9.78 -2.54 -12.04
N LEU A 16 8.80 -3.44 -12.12
CA LEU A 16 8.48 -4.19 -13.33
C LEU A 16 7.95 -3.29 -14.46
N LEU A 17 7.23 -2.23 -14.09
CA LEU A 17 6.72 -1.23 -15.03
C LEU A 17 7.76 -0.18 -15.46
N SER A 18 8.87 -0.09 -14.73
CA SER A 18 9.95 0.85 -15.06
C SER A 18 10.62 0.49 -16.40
N PRO A 19 10.84 1.47 -17.29
CA PRO A 19 11.66 1.28 -18.49
C PRO A 19 13.16 1.19 -18.17
N PHE A 20 13.58 1.58 -16.96
CA PHE A 20 14.97 1.61 -16.52
C PHE A 20 15.24 0.59 -15.41
N ASN A 21 16.37 -0.11 -15.51
CA ASN A 21 16.90 -1.07 -14.53
C ASN A 21 15.86 -2.01 -13.90
N ARG A 22 15.56 -3.12 -14.59
CA ARG A 22 14.60 -4.15 -14.15
C ARG A 22 15.17 -5.18 -13.17
N LYS A 23 16.31 -4.92 -12.55
CA LYS A 23 16.84 -5.85 -11.53
C LYS A 23 15.88 -5.86 -10.34
N LEU A 24 15.25 -7.00 -10.10
CA LEU A 24 14.31 -7.18 -9.00
C LEU A 24 15.04 -7.64 -7.73
N HIS A 25 14.71 -7.03 -6.60
CA HIS A 25 15.14 -7.52 -5.29
C HIS A 25 14.27 -8.68 -4.81
N VAL A 26 12.96 -8.60 -5.06
CA VAL A 26 11.97 -9.63 -4.74
C VAL A 26 11.58 -10.39 -6.00
N THR A 27 11.66 -11.71 -5.94
CA THR A 27 11.13 -12.65 -6.95
C THR A 27 10.66 -13.91 -6.22
N GLY A 28 9.79 -14.74 -6.83
CA GLY A 28 9.34 -16.00 -6.20
C GLY A 28 10.51 -16.86 -5.70
N LYS A 29 11.55 -17.04 -6.51
CA LYS A 29 12.77 -17.78 -6.12
C LYS A 29 13.50 -17.15 -4.92
N ARG A 30 13.54 -15.82 -4.84
CA ARG A 30 14.22 -15.10 -3.74
C ARG A 30 13.40 -15.10 -2.46
N LEU A 31 12.07 -15.02 -2.57
CA LEU A 31 11.17 -15.14 -1.42
C LEU A 31 11.33 -16.51 -0.75
N VAL A 32 11.31 -17.59 -1.55
CA VAL A 32 11.56 -18.96 -1.05
C VAL A 32 12.95 -19.07 -0.40
N ARG A 33 14.00 -18.61 -1.08
CA ARG A 33 15.38 -18.66 -0.55
C ARG A 33 15.55 -17.83 0.72
N GLY A 34 14.82 -16.72 0.84
CA GLY A 34 14.87 -15.82 2.00
C GLY A 34 14.00 -16.26 3.17
N GLY A 35 13.21 -17.34 3.04
CA GLY A 35 12.27 -17.76 4.08
C GLY A 35 11.11 -16.79 4.30
N VAL A 36 10.79 -15.96 3.31
CA VAL A 36 9.62 -15.08 3.33
C VAL A 36 8.37 -15.93 3.12
N ARG A 37 7.34 -15.71 3.93
CA ARG A 37 6.04 -16.39 3.83
C ARG A 37 4.92 -15.45 3.41
N ILE A 38 4.99 -14.19 3.80
CA ILE A 38 4.03 -13.16 3.40
C ILE A 38 4.83 -11.98 2.89
N GLN A 39 4.52 -11.55 1.67
CA GLN A 39 5.08 -10.34 1.06
C GLN A 39 3.92 -9.41 0.71
N VAL A 40 3.98 -8.19 1.21
CA VAL A 40 3.09 -7.13 0.72
C VAL A 40 3.70 -6.47 -0.51
N PHE A 41 2.87 -6.24 -1.53
CA PHE A 41 3.21 -5.56 -2.77
C PHE A 41 2.49 -4.21 -2.83
N ALA A 42 3.26 -3.13 -2.87
CA ALA A 42 2.71 -1.78 -2.96
C ALA A 42 2.20 -1.49 -4.38
N LEU A 43 0.96 -0.99 -4.45
CA LEU A 43 0.37 -0.34 -5.60
C LEU A 43 0.71 1.15 -5.49
N PHE A 44 1.59 1.62 -6.35
CA PHE A 44 2.17 2.96 -6.26
C PHE A 44 2.02 3.73 -7.56
N VAL A 45 1.69 5.02 -7.46
CA VAL A 45 1.47 5.89 -8.62
C VAL A 45 2.58 6.92 -8.75
N PRO A 46 3.50 6.79 -9.72
CA PRO A 46 4.52 7.80 -9.95
C PRO A 46 3.87 9.11 -10.41
N GLY A 47 4.41 10.25 -9.99
CA GLY A 47 3.77 11.57 -10.13
C GLY A 47 3.29 11.96 -11.55
N LYS A 48 3.93 11.44 -12.60
CA LYS A 48 3.48 11.65 -14.01
C LYS A 48 2.10 11.06 -14.31
N ARG A 49 1.60 10.13 -13.49
CA ARG A 49 0.33 9.40 -13.67
C ARG A 49 -0.74 9.74 -12.64
N ILE A 50 -0.54 10.79 -11.84
CA ILE A 50 -1.44 11.13 -10.73
C ILE A 50 -2.90 11.37 -11.17
N LYS A 51 -3.12 11.94 -12.37
CA LYS A 51 -4.46 12.14 -12.96
C LYS A 51 -5.17 10.83 -13.33
N GLN A 52 -4.46 9.72 -13.27
CA GLN A 52 -4.94 8.36 -13.57
C GLN A 52 -4.54 7.42 -12.43
N ALA A 53 -4.49 7.90 -11.19
CA ALA A 53 -3.98 7.16 -10.05
C ALA A 53 -4.73 5.85 -9.85
N ARG A 54 -6.06 5.92 -9.76
CA ARG A 54 -6.93 4.75 -9.65
C ARG A 54 -6.70 3.73 -10.77
N ARG A 55 -6.64 4.19 -12.02
CA ARG A 55 -6.39 3.32 -13.19
C ARG A 55 -5.01 2.65 -13.11
N THR A 56 -3.99 3.38 -12.66
CA THR A 56 -2.63 2.87 -12.53
C THR A 56 -2.55 1.81 -11.44
N ALA A 57 -3.19 2.04 -10.28
CA ALA A 57 -3.26 1.06 -9.20
C ALA A 57 -3.95 -0.24 -9.62
N LEU A 58 -5.08 -0.15 -10.34
CA LEU A 58 -5.77 -1.35 -10.87
C LEU A 58 -4.90 -2.12 -11.87
N TYR A 59 -4.12 -1.41 -12.69
CA TYR A 59 -3.18 -2.04 -13.61
C TYR A 59 -2.00 -2.74 -12.88
N GLU A 60 -1.49 -2.15 -11.80
CA GLU A 60 -0.49 -2.80 -10.95
C GLU A 60 -1.06 -4.02 -10.21
N HIS A 61 -2.33 -3.99 -9.80
CA HIS A 61 -3.01 -5.16 -9.24
C HIS A 61 -3.15 -6.28 -10.28
N ASP A 62 -3.55 -5.97 -11.51
CA ASP A 62 -3.57 -6.94 -12.62
C ASP A 62 -2.18 -7.54 -12.89
N LEU A 63 -1.12 -6.74 -12.70
CA LEU A 63 0.26 -7.22 -12.79
C LEU A 63 0.59 -8.17 -11.64
N LEU A 64 0.17 -7.85 -10.41
CA LEU A 64 0.31 -8.74 -9.25
C LEU A 64 -0.33 -10.11 -9.50
N GLU A 65 -1.55 -10.13 -10.05
CA GLU A 65 -2.26 -11.35 -10.44
C GLU A 65 -1.47 -12.19 -11.46
N ARG A 66 -0.79 -11.54 -12.42
CA ARG A 66 0.06 -12.24 -13.41
C ARG A 66 1.32 -12.81 -12.78
N ILE A 67 2.08 -11.99 -12.05
CA ILE A 67 3.34 -12.47 -11.45
C ILE A 67 3.08 -13.49 -10.36
N SER A 68 1.94 -13.43 -9.66
CA SER A 68 1.57 -14.42 -8.65
C SER A 68 1.36 -15.79 -9.26
N ARG A 69 0.73 -15.87 -10.45
CA ARG A 69 0.63 -17.11 -11.22
C ARG A 69 2.01 -17.63 -11.64
N ASP A 70 2.87 -16.76 -12.15
CA ASP A 70 4.21 -17.16 -12.62
C ASP A 70 5.15 -17.57 -11.47
N TRP A 71 4.97 -17.00 -10.28
CA TRP A 71 5.83 -17.22 -9.12
C TRP A 71 5.23 -18.21 -8.10
N GLY A 72 4.01 -18.69 -8.34
CA GLY A 72 3.31 -19.60 -7.42
C GLY A 72 2.89 -18.94 -6.10
N LEU A 73 2.58 -17.64 -6.13
CA LEU A 73 2.05 -16.91 -4.98
C LEU A 73 0.53 -17.06 -4.92
N TYR A 74 -0.01 -17.15 -3.71
CA TYR A 74 -1.42 -16.94 -3.48
C TYR A 74 -1.67 -15.50 -3.06
N ILE A 75 -2.62 -14.83 -3.69
CA ILE A 75 -3.02 -13.47 -3.30
C ILE A 75 -4.09 -13.55 -2.21
N ALA A 76 -3.75 -13.13 -0.99
CA ALA A 76 -4.73 -13.03 0.09
C ALA A 76 -5.62 -11.80 -0.14
N ARG A 77 -6.91 -12.05 -0.24
CA ARG A 77 -7.98 -11.05 -0.31
C ARG A 77 -8.68 -10.84 1.03
N LYS A 78 -8.52 -11.78 1.97
CA LYS A 78 -9.02 -11.67 3.34
C LYS A 78 -7.92 -11.99 4.37
N PRO A 79 -8.00 -11.43 5.59
CA PRO A 79 -6.98 -11.67 6.63
C PRO A 79 -6.75 -13.14 6.94
N GLU A 80 -7.80 -13.96 6.97
CA GLU A 80 -7.72 -15.40 7.25
C GLU A 80 -6.93 -16.20 6.18
N GLU A 81 -6.80 -15.67 4.96
CA GLU A 81 -6.13 -16.34 3.84
C GLU A 81 -4.60 -16.28 3.93
N ILE A 82 -4.04 -15.49 4.85
CA ILE A 82 -2.59 -15.39 5.06
C ILE A 82 -1.99 -16.62 5.75
N LEU A 83 -2.82 -17.45 6.38
CA LEU A 83 -2.41 -18.63 7.16
C LEU A 83 -2.25 -19.91 6.34
N GLN A 84 -2.41 -19.82 5.03
CA GLN A 84 -2.25 -20.97 4.14
C GLN A 84 -0.80 -21.48 4.05
N GLU A 85 -0.62 -22.64 3.41
CA GLU A 85 0.70 -23.25 3.22
C GLU A 85 1.56 -22.55 2.15
N ASN A 86 0.96 -21.98 1.11
CA ASN A 86 1.69 -21.32 0.04
C ASN A 86 2.38 -20.02 0.50
N LEU A 87 3.24 -19.51 -0.37
CA LEU A 87 3.78 -18.15 -0.27
C LEU A 87 2.67 -17.14 -0.58
N VAL A 88 2.46 -16.18 0.30
CA VAL A 88 1.34 -15.25 0.23
C VAL A 88 1.79 -13.89 -0.29
N ALA A 89 1.05 -13.36 -1.26
CA ALA A 89 1.09 -11.99 -1.68
C ALA A 89 -0.10 -11.23 -1.07
N VAL A 90 0.15 -10.04 -0.55
CA VAL A 90 -0.91 -9.13 -0.08
C VAL A 90 -0.77 -7.83 -0.86
N PRO A 91 -1.80 -7.31 -1.52
CA PRO A 91 -1.72 -5.99 -2.15
C PRO A 91 -1.93 -4.89 -1.09
N ALA A 92 -1.25 -3.77 -1.25
CA ALA A 92 -1.47 -2.57 -0.45
C ALA A 92 -1.36 -1.31 -1.32
N ILE A 93 -1.86 -0.18 -0.85
CA ILE A 93 -1.77 1.09 -1.57
C ILE A 93 -0.72 1.98 -0.90
N GLU A 94 0.19 2.52 -1.71
CA GLU A 94 1.14 3.55 -1.27
C GLU A 94 0.77 4.90 -1.88
N GLY A 95 0.23 5.78 -1.04
CA GLY A 95 -0.26 7.11 -1.44
C GLY A 95 -1.78 7.15 -1.54
N GLY A 96 -2.41 7.92 -0.65
CA GLY A 96 -3.87 8.02 -0.55
C GLY A 96 -4.55 8.56 -1.80
N GLU A 97 -3.83 9.26 -2.69
CA GLU A 97 -4.35 9.80 -3.96
C GLU A 97 -5.05 8.80 -4.89
N ILE A 98 -4.83 7.50 -4.69
CA ILE A 98 -5.51 6.43 -5.42
C ILE A 98 -7.01 6.40 -5.07
N ILE A 99 -7.38 6.82 -3.86
CA ILE A 99 -8.75 6.93 -3.40
C ILE A 99 -9.31 8.27 -3.86
N GLU A 100 -10.22 8.22 -4.83
CA GLU A 100 -10.89 9.41 -5.38
C GLU A 100 -12.25 9.63 -4.70
N LYS A 101 -12.97 8.54 -4.39
CA LYS A 101 -14.34 8.56 -3.85
C LYS A 101 -14.65 7.38 -2.92
N ASN A 102 -15.76 7.46 -2.18
CA ASN A 102 -16.20 6.41 -1.24
C ASN A 102 -16.30 5.02 -1.88
N GLU A 103 -16.73 4.93 -3.14
CA GLU A 103 -16.91 3.64 -3.83
C GLU A 103 -15.59 2.89 -4.07
N ASP A 104 -14.46 3.59 -4.03
CA ASP A 104 -13.15 2.98 -4.21
C ASP A 104 -12.79 2.04 -3.06
N PHE A 105 -13.25 2.33 -1.83
CA PHE A 105 -13.03 1.45 -0.68
C PHE A 105 -13.63 0.05 -0.89
N TYR A 106 -14.87 -0.04 -1.42
CA TYR A 106 -15.46 -1.34 -1.76
C TYR A 106 -14.68 -2.09 -2.84
N THR A 107 -14.12 -1.35 -3.81
CA THR A 107 -13.31 -1.94 -4.88
C THR A 107 -12.02 -2.51 -4.31
N PHE A 108 -11.26 -1.69 -3.59
CA PHE A 108 -9.94 -2.05 -3.10
C PHE A 108 -10.00 -3.07 -1.95
N GLU A 109 -11.02 -3.01 -1.10
CA GLU A 109 -11.27 -4.04 -0.09
C GLU A 109 -11.45 -5.43 -0.76
N ARG A 110 -12.29 -5.52 -1.81
CA ARG A 110 -12.50 -6.78 -2.55
C ARG A 110 -11.26 -7.28 -3.28
N LEU A 111 -10.36 -6.37 -3.66
CA LEU A 111 -9.06 -6.70 -4.27
C LEU A 111 -8.02 -7.16 -3.24
N GLY A 112 -8.33 -7.08 -1.95
CA GLY A 112 -7.47 -7.54 -0.86
C GLY A 112 -6.64 -6.44 -0.20
N ILE A 113 -6.88 -5.16 -0.50
CA ILE A 113 -6.16 -4.06 0.16
C ILE A 113 -6.53 -4.03 1.64
N ARG A 114 -5.51 -4.05 2.50
CA ARG A 114 -5.67 -4.04 3.97
C ARG A 114 -4.86 -2.96 4.69
N TYR A 115 -4.02 -2.22 3.97
CA TYR A 115 -3.54 -0.93 4.43
C TYR A 115 -3.41 0.06 3.27
N ILE A 116 -3.46 1.34 3.60
CA ILE A 116 -3.22 2.46 2.68
C ILE A 116 -2.24 3.42 3.35
N THR A 117 -1.14 3.76 2.68
CA THR A 117 -0.25 4.84 3.09
C THR A 117 -0.93 6.18 2.78
N VAL A 118 -1.22 6.98 3.81
CA VAL A 118 -2.06 8.19 3.68
C VAL A 118 -1.43 9.23 2.76
N VAL A 119 -0.12 9.43 2.91
CA VAL A 119 0.70 10.31 2.07
C VAL A 119 1.93 9.56 1.59
N TRP A 120 2.39 9.84 0.39
CA TRP A 120 3.75 9.50 -0.03
C TRP A 120 4.63 10.75 0.01
N ASN A 121 5.90 10.69 -0.38
CA ASN A 121 6.84 11.84 -0.43
C ASN A 121 6.36 13.09 -1.19
N ARG A 122 5.23 13.02 -1.91
CA ARG A 122 4.61 14.16 -2.60
C ARG A 122 3.38 14.61 -1.84
N GLN A 123 3.21 15.92 -1.73
CA GLN A 123 1.98 16.55 -1.27
C GLN A 123 0.75 15.97 -1.99
N ASN A 124 -0.27 15.59 -1.24
CA ASN A 124 -1.58 15.21 -1.78
C ASN A 124 -2.70 15.96 -1.04
N ARG A 125 -3.96 15.68 -1.38
CA ARG A 125 -5.13 16.36 -0.78
C ARG A 125 -5.39 15.97 0.67
N PHE A 126 -4.73 14.92 1.17
CA PHE A 126 -5.01 14.32 2.48
C PHE A 126 -4.09 14.80 3.59
N GLY A 127 -2.83 15.10 3.30
CA GLY A 127 -1.91 15.59 4.32
C GLY A 127 -0.52 15.92 3.80
N ASP A 128 0.33 16.37 4.73
CA ASP A 128 1.71 16.76 4.43
C ASP A 128 2.68 15.58 4.64
N PRO A 129 3.57 15.29 3.67
CA PRO A 129 4.62 14.30 3.86
C PRO A 129 5.87 14.86 4.55
N ALA A 130 6.65 13.97 5.16
CA ALA A 130 7.88 14.29 5.88
C ALA A 130 8.91 15.02 5.00
N LEU A 131 8.96 14.70 3.71
CA LEU A 131 9.90 15.30 2.77
C LEU A 131 9.35 16.57 2.10
N SER A 132 8.17 17.06 2.49
CA SER A 132 7.66 18.33 1.94
C SER A 132 8.44 19.50 2.52
N PRO A 133 9.10 20.34 1.69
CA PRO A 133 9.80 21.53 2.18
C PRO A 133 8.83 22.65 2.59
N ALA A 134 7.55 22.54 2.23
CA ALA A 134 6.51 23.52 2.52
C ALA A 134 5.19 22.80 2.85
N PRO A 135 4.85 22.61 4.14
CA PRO A 135 3.57 22.02 4.51
C PRO A 135 2.42 22.89 4.03
N VAL A 136 1.38 22.25 3.48
CA VAL A 136 0.19 22.93 2.93
C VAL A 136 -0.99 22.83 3.89
N HIS A 137 -1.13 21.69 4.55
CA HIS A 137 -2.26 21.41 5.44
C HIS A 137 -1.94 21.63 6.92
N ASN A 138 -0.65 21.74 7.24
CA ASN A 138 -0.11 21.67 8.60
C ASN A 138 -0.59 20.37 9.28
N GLY A 139 -0.29 19.21 8.68
CA GLY A 139 -0.75 17.89 9.14
C GLY A 139 -1.71 17.22 8.17
N LEU A 140 -2.80 16.63 8.69
CA LEU A 140 -3.91 16.16 7.84
C LEU A 140 -4.79 17.34 7.42
N SER A 141 -5.40 17.23 6.25
CA SER A 141 -6.53 18.07 5.85
C SER A 141 -7.86 17.53 6.42
N GLU A 142 -8.98 18.21 6.14
CA GLU A 142 -10.31 17.64 6.42
C GLU A 142 -10.56 16.35 5.62
N GLU A 143 -10.13 16.34 4.35
CA GLU A 143 -10.21 15.15 3.51
C GLU A 143 -9.31 14.03 4.02
N GLY A 144 -8.15 14.35 4.60
CA GLY A 144 -7.28 13.37 5.25
C GLY A 144 -7.93 12.69 6.44
N ARG A 145 -8.62 13.48 7.29
CA ARG A 145 -9.40 12.93 8.40
C ARG A 145 -10.55 12.06 7.92
N TRP A 146 -11.23 12.46 6.83
CA TRP A 146 -12.23 11.62 6.19
C TRP A 146 -11.63 10.29 5.70
N LEU A 147 -10.48 10.34 5.03
CA LEU A 147 -9.80 9.15 4.51
C LEU A 147 -9.50 8.15 5.65
N VAL A 148 -8.88 8.61 6.74
CA VAL A 148 -8.52 7.77 7.90
C VAL A 148 -9.76 7.13 8.52
N LYS A 149 -10.87 7.88 8.65
CA LYS A 149 -12.15 7.34 9.18
C LYS A 149 -12.76 6.28 8.27
N GLU A 150 -12.74 6.48 6.95
CA GLU A 150 -13.26 5.46 6.03
C GLU A 150 -12.35 4.23 5.99
N MET A 151 -11.02 4.40 6.09
CA MET A 151 -10.10 3.27 6.21
C MET A 151 -10.47 2.38 7.41
N GLU A 152 -10.70 2.96 8.57
CA GLU A 152 -11.14 2.23 9.77
C GLU A 152 -12.49 1.51 9.55
N ARG A 153 -13.48 2.18 8.96
CA ARG A 153 -14.79 1.59 8.64
C ARG A 153 -14.68 0.36 7.74
N PHE A 154 -13.72 0.35 6.82
CA PHE A 154 -13.44 -0.78 5.92
C PHE A 154 -12.40 -1.77 6.48
N LYS A 155 -11.94 -1.59 7.72
CA LYS A 155 -10.89 -2.41 8.35
C LYS A 155 -9.59 -2.42 7.55
N ILE A 156 -9.25 -1.27 6.99
CA ILE A 156 -8.01 -0.97 6.30
C ILE A 156 -7.14 -0.16 7.27
N LEU A 157 -5.91 -0.60 7.50
CA LEU A 157 -4.99 0.06 8.41
C LEU A 157 -4.41 1.35 7.80
N PRO A 158 -4.33 2.44 8.58
CA PRO A 158 -3.48 3.58 8.23
C PRO A 158 -2.01 3.21 8.32
N ASP A 159 -1.32 3.33 7.19
CA ASP A 159 0.14 3.34 7.15
C ASP A 159 0.63 4.79 7.21
N VAL A 160 1.42 5.08 8.25
CA VAL A 160 1.97 6.41 8.56
C VAL A 160 3.37 6.60 8.01
N SER A 161 3.93 5.61 7.31
CA SER A 161 5.14 5.82 6.52
C SER A 161 4.99 7.03 5.61
N HIS A 162 6.09 7.77 5.43
CA HIS A 162 6.17 9.07 4.75
C HIS A 162 5.43 10.26 5.39
N ALA A 163 4.58 10.07 6.40
CA ALA A 163 3.87 11.18 7.04
C ALA A 163 4.85 12.16 7.70
N SER A 164 4.58 13.47 7.59
CA SER A 164 5.24 14.45 8.46
C SER A 164 4.91 14.16 9.92
N GLU A 165 5.72 14.64 10.87
CA GLU A 165 5.44 14.42 12.31
C GLU A 165 4.03 14.89 12.69
N LYS A 166 3.60 16.05 12.19
CA LYS A 166 2.25 16.54 12.46
C LYS A 166 1.18 15.66 11.80
N THR A 167 1.40 15.22 10.57
CA THR A 167 0.49 14.30 9.88
C THR A 167 0.39 12.96 10.60
N PHE A 168 1.50 12.43 11.12
CA PHE A 168 1.53 11.21 11.94
C PHE A 168 0.62 11.34 13.15
N TRP A 169 0.79 12.40 13.96
CA TRP A 169 -0.03 12.61 15.15
C TRP A 169 -1.50 12.86 14.82
N ASP A 170 -1.77 13.63 13.77
CA ASP A 170 -3.14 13.84 13.30
C ASP A 170 -3.81 12.52 12.85
N ILE A 171 -3.07 11.57 12.25
CA ILE A 171 -3.57 10.23 11.90
C ILE A 171 -3.87 9.43 13.18
N VAL A 172 -2.92 9.39 14.12
CA VAL A 172 -3.06 8.67 15.39
C VAL A 172 -4.25 9.18 16.21
N ASP A 173 -4.47 10.50 16.24
CA ASP A 173 -5.60 11.10 16.95
C ASP A 173 -6.94 10.86 16.24
N THR A 174 -6.93 10.59 14.92
CA THR A 174 -8.13 10.35 14.13
C THR A 174 -8.53 8.88 14.09
N ALA A 175 -7.57 7.95 14.12
CA ALA A 175 -7.82 6.51 14.10
C ALA A 175 -8.13 5.99 15.51
N HIS A 176 -9.15 5.15 15.67
CA HIS A 176 -9.41 4.45 16.95
C HIS A 176 -8.73 3.08 17.00
N GLY A 177 -8.43 2.49 15.84
CA GLY A 177 -7.67 1.27 15.67
C GLY A 177 -6.15 1.46 15.57
N PRO A 178 -5.39 0.35 15.40
CA PRO A 178 -3.95 0.41 15.23
C PRO A 178 -3.57 1.08 13.90
N VAL A 179 -2.41 1.73 13.90
CA VAL A 179 -1.70 2.21 12.72
C VAL A 179 -0.42 1.40 12.51
N ILE A 180 0.14 1.42 11.30
CA ILE A 180 1.39 0.74 10.95
C ILE A 180 2.38 1.73 10.34
N ALA A 181 3.66 1.34 10.27
CA ALA A 181 4.73 2.06 9.56
C ALA A 181 5.68 1.06 8.89
#